data_AF-A0A6I1MMX6-F1
#
_entry.id   AF-A0A6I1MMX6-F1
#
_cell.length_a   1.000
_cell.length_b   1.000
_cell.length_c   1.000
_cell.angle_alpha   90.00
_cell.angle_beta   90.00
_cell.angle_gamma   90.00
#
_symmetry.space_group_name_H-M   'P 1'
#
loop_
_entity.id
_entity.type
_entity.pdbx_description
1 polymer ?
#
loop_
_entity_poly.entity_id
_entity_poly.type
_entity_poly.pdbx_seq_one_letter_code
_entity_poly.pdbx_strand_id
1 'polypeptide(L)'
;MGIFFELIGEFFIDCCIERANNKKINIMHRIISLSFLTLIYSGAIVLFVTLIFNSHNVVAKILDASISIIFFLFIARLWWKVFKRK
;
A
#
# COMPACT_ATOMS: atom_id res chain seq x y z
N MET A 1 -20.04 -13.05 -4.56
CA MET A 1 -19.79 -11.80 -3.81
C MET A 1 -18.31 -11.46 -3.66
N GLY A 2 -17.40 -12.43 -3.45
CA GLY A 2 -15.95 -12.16 -3.37
C GLY A 2 -15.36 -11.43 -4.59
N ILE A 3 -15.66 -11.90 -5.80
CA ILE A 3 -15.15 -11.32 -7.06
C ILE A 3 -15.58 -9.85 -7.25
N PHE A 4 -16.79 -9.49 -6.82
CA PHE A 4 -17.32 -8.13 -6.99
C PHE A 4 -16.63 -7.13 -6.05
N PHE A 5 -16.29 -7.56 -4.84
CA PHE A 5 -15.51 -6.78 -3.89
C PHE A 5 -14.04 -6.65 -4.30
N GLU A 6 -13.48 -7.70 -4.89
CA GLU A 6 -12.10 -7.72 -5.42
C GLU A 6 -11.95 -6.72 -6.58
N LEU A 7 -12.90 -6.71 -7.51
CA LEU A 7 -12.96 -5.75 -8.62
C LEU A 7 -13.13 -4.31 -8.14
N ILE A 8 -14.02 -4.07 -7.18
CA ILE A 8 -14.20 -2.72 -6.61
C ILE A 8 -12.93 -2.28 -5.89
N GLY A 9 -12.27 -3.19 -5.16
CA GLY A 9 -11.01 -2.93 -4.46
C GLY A 9 -9.88 -2.56 -5.41
N GLU A 10 -9.66 -3.34 -6.48
CA GLU A 10 -8.66 -3.03 -7.51
C GLU A 10 -8.94 -1.68 -8.17
N PHE A 11 -10.20 -1.42 -8.57
CA PHE A 11 -10.58 -0.15 -9.20
C PHE A 11 -10.35 1.05 -8.27
N PHE A 12 -10.58 0.87 -6.97
CA PHE A 12 -10.34 1.91 -5.97
C PHE A 12 -8.84 2.19 -5.78
N ILE A 13 -8.04 1.13 -5.70
CA ILE A 13 -6.58 1.21 -5.55
C ILE A 13 -5.96 1.86 -6.78
N ASP A 14 -6.37 1.45 -7.98
CA ASP A 14 -5.91 2.06 -9.23
C ASP A 14 -6.29 3.54 -9.32
N CYS A 15 -7.53 3.89 -8.95
CA CYS A 15 -7.95 5.29 -8.94
C CYS A 15 -7.15 6.12 -7.92
N CYS A 16 -6.82 5.55 -6.75
CA CYS A 16 -5.97 6.21 -5.76
C CYS A 16 -4.52 6.38 -6.25
N ILE A 17 -3.95 5.38 -6.93
CA ILE A 17 -2.60 5.47 -7.51
C ILE A 17 -2.57 6.50 -8.64
N GLU A 18 -3.57 6.49 -9.52
CA GLU A 18 -3.68 7.44 -10.61
C GLU A 18 -3.83 8.87 -10.09
N ARG A 19 -4.68 9.08 -9.07
CA ARG A 19 -4.80 10.40 -8.41
C ARG A 19 -3.51 10.81 -7.71
N ALA A 20 -2.84 9.90 -7.00
CA ALA A 20 -1.55 10.15 -6.36
C ALA A 20 -0.45 10.53 -7.37
N ASN A 21 -0.51 10.00 -8.59
CA ASN A 21 0.51 10.19 -9.62
C ASN A 21 0.16 11.29 -10.63
N ASN A 22 -1.10 11.71 -10.75
CA ASN A 22 -1.54 12.78 -11.65
C ASN A 22 -1.14 14.17 -11.12
N LYS A 23 -0.37 14.93 -11.91
CA LYS A 23 0.18 16.25 -11.51
C LYS A 23 -0.86 17.39 -11.57
N LYS A 24 -1.97 17.19 -12.28
CA LYS A 24 -3.00 18.23 -12.48
C LYS A 24 -3.96 18.33 -11.30
N ILE A 25 -3.99 17.31 -10.45
CA ILE A 25 -4.88 17.24 -9.28
C ILE A 25 -4.25 17.99 -8.12
N ASN A 26 -5.10 18.69 -7.35
CA ASN A 26 -4.70 19.45 -6.17
C ASN A 26 -3.86 18.59 -5.19
N ILE A 27 -2.80 19.18 -4.64
CA ILE A 27 -1.88 18.53 -3.69
C ILE A 27 -2.63 17.92 -2.50
N MET A 28 -3.67 18.60 -1.99
CA MET A 28 -4.52 18.07 -0.91
C MET A 28 -5.16 16.72 -1.28
N HIS A 29 -5.70 16.58 -2.49
CA HIS A 29 -6.33 15.34 -2.94
C HIS A 29 -5.31 14.22 -3.18
N ARG A 30 -4.10 14.56 -3.64
CA ARG A 30 -2.97 13.62 -3.72
C ARG A 30 -2.60 13.08 -2.35
N ILE A 31 -2.45 13.94 -1.34
CA ILE A 31 -2.10 13.55 0.04
C ILE A 31 -3.20 12.65 0.63
N ILE A 32 -4.47 13.04 0.51
CA ILE A 32 -5.60 12.25 1.03
C ILE A 32 -5.62 10.85 0.41
N SER A 33 -5.47 10.75 -0.92
CA SER A 33 -5.45 9.46 -1.62
C SER A 33 -4.27 8.59 -1.15
N LEU A 34 -3.11 9.21 -0.94
CA LEU A 34 -1.89 8.52 -0.51
C LEU A 34 -1.98 8.08 0.96
N SER A 35 -2.54 8.90 1.84
CA SER A 35 -2.83 8.53 3.22
C SER A 35 -3.79 7.34 3.32
N PHE A 36 -4.83 7.32 2.48
CA PHE A 36 -5.76 6.19 2.42
C PHE A 36 -5.06 4.91 1.96
N LEU A 37 -4.24 5.00 0.91
CA LEU A 37 -3.40 3.89 0.43
C LEU A 37 -2.47 3.38 1.55
N THR A 38 -1.83 4.30 2.26
CA THR A 38 -0.90 3.99 3.36
C THR A 38 -1.63 3.25 4.48
N LEU A 39 -2.87 3.64 4.78
CA LEU A 39 -3.69 3.01 5.83
C LEU A 39 -4.04 1.57 5.47
N ILE A 40 -4.46 1.31 4.22
CA ILE A 40 -4.74 -0.05 3.72
C ILE A 40 -3.49 -0.92 3.80
N TYR A 41 -2.35 -0.45 3.27
CA TYR A 41 -1.12 -1.23 3.29
C TYR A 41 -0.55 -1.41 4.71
N SER A 42 -0.75 -0.45 5.62
CA SER A 42 -0.34 -0.61 7.01
C SER A 42 -1.11 -1.75 7.69
N GLY A 43 -2.40 -1.91 7.40
CA GLY A 43 -3.20 -3.05 7.85
C GLY A 43 -2.68 -4.38 7.28
N ALA A 44 -2.30 -4.42 6.00
CA ALA A 44 -1.68 -5.60 5.39
C ALA A 44 -0.35 -5.95 6.06
N ILE A 45 0.50 -4.96 6.36
CA ILE A 45 1.77 -5.18 7.08
C ILE A 45 1.52 -5.78 8.46
N VAL A 46 0.53 -5.31 9.22
CA VAL A 46 0.19 -5.88 10.53
C VAL A 46 -0.21 -7.35 10.40
N LEU A 47 -1.03 -7.71 9.39
CA LEU A 47 -1.39 -9.10 9.11
C LEU A 47 -0.17 -9.96 8.81
N PHE A 48 0.75 -9.48 7.96
CA PHE A 48 2.00 -10.18 7.67
C PHE A 48 2.87 -10.34 8.93
N VAL A 49 2.96 -9.32 9.78
CA VAL A 49 3.69 -9.42 11.06
C VAL A 49 3.09 -10.48 11.97
N THR A 50 1.75 -10.55 12.09
CA THR A 50 1.09 -11.61 12.86
C THR A 50 1.39 -13.00 12.30
N LEU A 51 1.39 -13.16 10.98
CA LEU A 51 1.75 -14.42 10.31
C LEU A 51 3.22 -14.80 10.55
N ILE A 52 4.15 -13.84 10.55
CA ILE A 52 5.56 -14.06 10.87
C ILE A 52 5.74 -14.62 12.28
N PHE A 53 5.01 -14.10 13.27
CA PHE A 53 5.10 -14.57 14.65
C PHE A 53 4.47 -15.96 14.85
N ASN A 54 3.39 -16.25 14.13
CA ASN A 54 2.68 -17.54 14.24
C ASN A 54 3.29 -18.66 13.38
N SER A 55 4.12 -18.30 12.39
CA SER A 55 4.83 -19.26 11.54
C SER A 55 5.97 -19.94 12.31
N HIS A 56 6.02 -21.28 12.29
CA HIS A 56 7.18 -22.03 12.78
C HIS A 56 8.29 -22.17 11.73
N ASN A 57 7.97 -21.95 10.45
CA ASN A 57 8.90 -22.14 9.35
C ASN A 57 9.73 -20.87 9.10
N VAL A 58 11.05 -20.98 9.26
CA VAL A 58 12.00 -19.87 9.02
C VAL A 58 11.89 -19.34 7.59
N VAL A 59 11.67 -20.21 6.61
CA VAL A 59 11.50 -19.83 5.19
C VAL A 59 10.28 -18.91 4.99
N ALA A 60 9.15 -19.21 5.63
CA ALA A 60 7.95 -18.39 5.53
C ALA A 60 8.14 -17.01 6.19
N LYS A 61 8.85 -16.94 7.32
CA LYS A 61 9.19 -15.65 7.97
C LYS A 61 10.04 -14.76 7.06
N ILE A 62 11.03 -15.34 6.39
CA ILE A 62 11.89 -14.60 5.45
C ILE A 62 11.06 -14.11 4.27
N LEU A 63 10.16 -14.95 3.73
CA LEU A 63 9.28 -14.58 2.63
C LEU A 63 8.35 -13.41 3.01
N ASP A 64 7.67 -13.50 4.15
CA ASP A 64 6.75 -12.47 4.64
C ASP A 64 7.48 -11.16 4.98
N ALA A 65 8.70 -11.24 5.53
CA ALA A 65 9.54 -10.07 5.77
C ALA A 65 9.96 -9.40 4.44
N SER A 66 10.29 -10.20 3.42
CA SER A 66 10.66 -9.70 2.08
C SER A 66 9.49 -8.94 1.44
N ILE A 67 8.29 -9.51 1.49
CA ILE A 67 7.06 -8.90 0.97
C ILE A 67 6.76 -7.58 1.70
N SER A 68 6.88 -7.58 3.03
CA SER A 68 6.65 -6.38 3.85
C SER A 68 7.62 -5.24 3.51
N ILE A 69 8.90 -5.55 3.27
CA ILE A 69 9.91 -4.56 2.85
C ILE A 69 9.57 -3.98 1.47
N ILE A 70 9.12 -4.80 0.52
CA ILE A 70 8.72 -4.33 -0.82
C ILE A 70 7.55 -3.36 -0.73
N PHE A 71 6.52 -3.68 0.07
CA PHE A 71 5.39 -2.77 0.29
C PHE A 71 5.83 -1.46 0.93
N PHE A 72 6.71 -1.51 1.92
CA PHE A 72 7.24 -0.33 2.57
C PHE A 72 7.99 0.58 1.59
N LEU A 73 8.88 0.01 0.76
CA LEU A 73 9.61 0.74 -0.28
C LEU A 73 8.67 1.36 -1.32
N PHE A 74 7.61 0.66 -1.70
CA PHE A 74 6.61 1.16 -2.65
C PHE A 74 5.89 2.40 -2.10
N ILE A 75 5.42 2.34 -0.86
CA ILE A 75 4.76 3.45 -0.17
C ILE A 75 5.73 4.63 -0.01
N ALA A 76 6.96 4.38 0.45
CA ALA A 76 7.97 5.42 0.62
C ALA A 76 8.26 6.15 -0.69
N ARG A 77 8.35 5.41 -1.81
CA ARG A 77 8.54 5.99 -3.14
C ARG A 77 7.36 6.85 -3.59
N LEU A 78 6.13 6.45 -3.28
CA LEU A 78 4.92 7.22 -3.57
C LEU A 78 4.87 8.52 -2.74
N TRP A 79 5.16 8.44 -1.44
CA TRP A 79 5.27 9.61 -0.56
C TRP A 79 6.34 10.59 -1.05
N TRP A 80 7.52 10.08 -1.41
CA TRP A 80 8.60 10.91 -1.96
C TRP A 80 8.17 11.65 -3.23
N LYS A 81 7.45 10.99 -4.15
CA LYS A 81 6.94 11.64 -5.37
C LYS A 81 5.93 12.76 -5.10
N VAL A 82 5.18 12.68 -4.00
CA VAL A 82 4.22 13.73 -3.61
C VAL A 82 4.94 14.88 -2.90
N PHE A 83 5.89 14.58 -2.01
CA PHE A 83 6.60 15.60 -1.24
C PHE A 83 7.71 16.34 -2.01
N LYS A 84 8.43 15.66 -2.92
CA LYS A 84 9.52 16.27 -3.73
C LYS A 84 9.03 17.30 -4.79
N ARG A 85 7.74 17.66 -4.78
CA ARG A 85 7.14 18.67 -5.66
C ARG A 85 6.46 19.83 -4.92
N LYS A 86 6.65 19.93 -3.61
CA LYS A 86 6.66 21.24 -2.96
C LYS A 86 8.00 21.90 -3.23
#